data_AF-A0A367RQ18-F1
#
_entry.id   AF-A0A367RQ18-F1
#
_cell.length_a   1.000
_cell.length_b   1.000
_cell.length_c   1.000
_cell.angle_alpha   90.00
_cell.angle_beta   90.00
_cell.angle_gamma   90.00
#
_symmetry.space_group_name_H-M   'P 1'
#
loop_
_entity.id
_entity.type
_entity.pdbx_description
1 polymer ?
#
loop_
_entity_poly.entity_id
_entity_poly.type
_entity_poly.pdbx_seq_one_letter_code
_entity_poly.pdbx_strand_id
1 'polypeptide(L)'
;MAGYYQNATQEREANLARLNADTARITGEILAEKKKVDDEARAKVISRQATMKFLRQFISTALRFGNLTSSQVNIYLTNYRKEYGDNALVAEYLSLAIQLITHPQTGVESTTARCGNGGLIWRGQTYKNCRELHEALVSLLADFDPFDNNIVWLEYLLQDLYEDDSKLAAAPFRDTWQTEVNLIKRLVEQSKNAIEIPNMDSLTSDDLFIIEGITGGF
;
A
#
# COMPACT_ATOMS: atom_id res chain seq x y z
N MET A 1 -70.16 -33.33 31.80
CA MET A 1 -69.46 -32.62 30.70
C MET A 1 -68.75 -31.34 31.14
N ALA A 2 -69.20 -30.60 32.17
CA ALA A 2 -68.57 -29.33 32.58
C ALA A 2 -67.10 -29.43 33.08
N GLY A 3 -66.73 -30.49 33.81
CA GLY A 3 -65.36 -30.67 34.32
C GLY A 3 -64.32 -31.04 33.25
N TYR A 4 -64.74 -31.58 32.11
CA TYR A 4 -63.83 -31.95 31.02
C TYR A 4 -63.31 -30.71 30.27
N TYR A 5 -64.18 -29.70 30.11
CA TYR A 5 -63.79 -28.43 29.51
C TYR A 5 -62.86 -27.62 30.42
N GLN A 6 -63.09 -27.59 31.74
CA GLN A 6 -62.19 -26.88 32.67
C GLN A 6 -60.77 -27.45 32.71
N ASN A 7 -60.62 -28.78 32.69
CA ASN A 7 -59.29 -29.41 32.63
C ASN A 7 -58.56 -29.13 31.30
N ALA A 8 -59.29 -29.15 30.18
CA ALA A 8 -58.71 -28.83 28.87
C ALA A 8 -58.24 -27.37 28.76
N THR A 9 -58.95 -26.42 29.40
CA THR A 9 -58.53 -25.01 29.44
C THR A 9 -57.28 -24.81 30.30
N GLN A 10 -57.21 -25.47 31.46
CA GLN A 10 -56.04 -25.39 32.35
C GLN A 10 -54.78 -26.03 31.72
N GLU A 11 -54.91 -27.15 31.02
CA GLU A 11 -53.79 -27.74 30.29
C GLU A 11 -53.30 -26.85 29.15
N ARG A 12 -54.22 -26.17 28.44
CA ARG A 12 -53.86 -25.22 27.38
C ARG A 12 -53.12 -24.01 27.93
N GLU A 13 -53.57 -23.45 29.06
CA GLU A 13 -52.90 -22.35 29.73
C GLU A 13 -51.51 -22.74 30.25
N ALA A 14 -51.39 -23.92 30.86
CA ALA A 14 -50.10 -24.45 31.32
C ALA A 14 -49.12 -24.67 30.15
N ASN A 15 -49.61 -25.18 29.01
CA ASN A 15 -48.80 -25.37 27.81
C ASN A 15 -48.39 -24.04 27.16
N LEU A 16 -49.27 -23.03 27.14
CA LEU A 16 -48.94 -21.68 26.68
C LEU A 16 -47.90 -21.01 27.60
N ALA A 17 -48.02 -21.16 28.92
CA ALA A 17 -47.05 -20.64 29.87
C ALA A 17 -45.67 -21.28 29.69
N ARG A 18 -45.61 -22.60 29.46
CA ARG A 18 -44.38 -23.32 29.13
C ARG A 18 -43.76 -22.84 27.82
N LEU A 19 -44.57 -22.73 26.77
CA LEU A 19 -44.12 -22.24 25.45
C LEU A 19 -43.55 -20.81 25.55
N ASN A 20 -44.20 -19.93 26.32
CA ASN A 20 -43.73 -18.56 26.53
C ASN A 20 -42.42 -18.53 27.33
N ALA A 21 -42.27 -19.37 28.36
CA ALA A 21 -41.04 -19.49 29.13
C ALA A 21 -39.88 -20.03 28.28
N ASP A 22 -40.13 -21.05 27.45
CA ASP A 22 -39.14 -21.60 26.53
C ASP A 22 -38.76 -20.59 25.45
N THR A 23 -39.72 -19.84 24.91
CA THR A 23 -39.47 -18.77 23.93
C THR A 23 -38.62 -17.66 24.54
N ALA A 24 -38.91 -17.24 25.79
CA ALA A 24 -38.12 -16.24 26.50
C ALA A 24 -36.69 -16.73 26.79
N ARG A 25 -36.52 -18.00 27.18
CA ARG A 25 -35.20 -18.62 27.39
C ARG A 25 -34.38 -18.64 26.10
N ILE A 26 -34.96 -19.16 25.01
CA ILE A 26 -34.30 -19.23 23.69
C ILE A 26 -33.94 -17.82 23.18
N THR A 27 -34.85 -16.85 23.33
CA THR A 27 -34.58 -15.47 22.94
C THR A 27 -33.44 -14.86 23.76
N GLY A 28 -33.39 -15.13 25.07
CA GLY A 28 -32.31 -14.72 25.95
C GLY A 28 -30.95 -15.32 25.55
N GLU A 29 -30.93 -16.62 25.22
CA GLU A 29 -29.74 -17.32 24.74
C GLU A 29 -29.24 -16.75 23.40
N ILE A 30 -30.13 -16.51 22.44
CA ILE A 30 -29.78 -15.89 21.15
C ILE A 30 -29.22 -14.48 21.33
N LEU A 31 -29.80 -13.66 22.22
CA LEU A 31 -29.31 -12.31 22.50
C LEU A 31 -27.95 -12.32 23.18
N ALA A 32 -27.72 -13.23 24.13
CA ALA A 32 -26.43 -13.39 24.79
C ALA A 32 -25.34 -13.83 23.80
N GLU A 33 -25.64 -14.79 22.91
CA GLU A 33 -24.71 -15.25 21.89
C GLU A 33 -24.41 -14.14 20.88
N LYS A 34 -25.42 -13.42 20.41
CA LYS A 34 -25.23 -12.27 19.52
C LYS A 34 -24.34 -11.20 20.15
N LYS A 35 -24.57 -10.87 21.42
CA LYS A 35 -23.74 -9.91 22.15
C LYS A 35 -22.29 -10.38 22.26
N LYS A 36 -22.07 -11.66 22.54
CA LYS A 36 -20.72 -12.25 22.61
C LYS A 36 -20.01 -12.16 21.26
N VAL A 37 -20.69 -12.50 20.17
CA VAL A 37 -20.15 -12.37 18.80
C VAL A 37 -19.82 -10.91 18.47
N ASP A 38 -20.71 -9.97 18.83
CA ASP A 38 -20.49 -8.54 18.61
C ASP A 38 -19.29 -8.01 19.44
N ASP A 39 -19.15 -8.45 20.69
CA ASP A 39 -18.05 -8.07 21.58
C ASP A 39 -16.71 -8.65 21.08
N GLU A 40 -16.69 -9.90 20.61
CA GLU A 40 -15.52 -10.53 19.98
C GLU A 40 -15.12 -9.82 18.69
N ALA A 41 -16.10 -9.45 17.85
CA ALA A 41 -15.86 -8.69 16.62
C ALA A 41 -15.26 -7.31 16.93
N ARG A 42 -15.77 -6.61 17.94
CA ARG A 42 -15.23 -5.31 18.38
C ARG A 42 -13.82 -5.44 18.95
N ALA A 43 -13.57 -6.42 19.81
CA ALA A 43 -12.26 -6.68 20.38
C ALA A 43 -11.22 -6.95 19.28
N LYS A 44 -11.60 -7.69 18.24
CA LYS A 44 -10.76 -7.96 17.07
C LYS A 44 -10.40 -6.70 16.30
N VAL A 45 -11.36 -5.79 16.08
CA VAL A 45 -11.11 -4.50 15.41
C VAL A 45 -10.15 -3.63 16.23
N ILE A 46 -10.38 -3.50 17.54
CA ILE A 46 -9.51 -2.72 18.43
C ILE A 46 -8.08 -3.29 18.44
N SER A 47 -7.95 -4.61 18.55
CA SER A 47 -6.65 -5.28 18.50
C SER A 47 -5.90 -5.04 17.19
N ARG A 48 -6.61 -5.06 16.05
CA ARG A 48 -6.01 -4.78 14.74
C ARG A 48 -5.54 -3.34 14.61
N GLN A 49 -6.34 -2.38 15.02
CA GLN A 49 -5.96 -0.96 15.02
C GLN A 49 -4.72 -0.71 15.90
N ALA A 50 -4.68 -1.31 17.10
CA ALA A 50 -3.51 -1.23 17.98
C ALA A 50 -2.27 -1.84 17.33
N THR A 51 -2.41 -2.99 16.67
CA THR A 51 -1.33 -3.66 15.95
C THR A 51 -0.79 -2.80 14.81
N MET A 52 -1.66 -2.25 13.97
CA MET A 52 -1.24 -1.38 12.86
C MET A 52 -0.57 -0.10 13.34
N LYS A 53 -1.08 0.51 14.42
CA LYS A 53 -0.45 1.67 15.04
C LYS A 53 0.97 1.34 15.52
N PHE A 54 1.15 0.20 16.18
CA PHE A 54 2.47 -0.28 16.62
C PHE A 54 3.41 -0.52 15.43
N LEU A 55 2.96 -1.24 14.39
CA LEU A 55 3.78 -1.52 13.21
C LEU A 55 4.23 -0.23 12.51
N ARG A 56 3.34 0.74 12.37
CA ARG A 56 3.67 2.05 11.79
C ARG A 56 4.73 2.80 12.61
N GLN A 57 4.56 2.82 13.93
CA GLN A 57 5.54 3.43 14.84
C GLN A 57 6.90 2.72 14.76
N PHE A 58 6.89 1.39 14.70
CA PHE A 58 8.09 0.58 14.56
C PHE A 58 8.84 0.90 13.26
N ILE A 59 8.15 0.89 12.12
CA ILE A 59 8.75 1.19 10.81
C ILE A 59 9.28 2.63 10.76
N SER A 60 8.51 3.60 11.24
CA SER A 60 8.96 5.00 11.30
C SER A 60 10.20 5.16 12.18
N THR A 61 10.27 4.46 13.31
CA THR A 61 11.45 4.46 14.19
C THR A 61 12.64 3.81 13.49
N ALA A 62 12.43 2.66 12.85
CA ALA A 62 13.50 1.95 12.16
C ALA A 62 14.07 2.75 10.98
N LEU A 63 13.18 3.43 10.24
CA LEU A 63 13.57 4.34 9.17
C LEU A 63 14.38 5.52 9.72
N ARG A 64 13.93 6.16 10.80
CA ARG A 64 14.63 7.28 11.45
C ARG A 64 16.05 6.95 11.88
N PHE A 65 16.32 5.70 12.24
CA PHE A 65 17.65 5.24 12.65
C PHE A 65 18.42 4.52 11.55
N GLY A 66 17.89 4.47 10.32
CA GLY A 66 18.57 3.85 9.17
C GLY A 66 18.77 2.33 9.29
N ASN A 67 18.05 1.65 10.19
CA ASN A 67 18.18 0.22 10.46
C ASN A 67 17.00 -0.61 9.92
N LEU A 68 16.21 -0.03 9.01
CA LEU A 68 15.12 -0.71 8.34
C LEU A 68 15.63 -1.90 7.52
N THR A 69 14.94 -3.03 7.63
CA THR A 69 15.23 -4.28 6.89
C THR A 69 14.04 -4.69 6.02
N SER A 70 14.31 -5.45 4.95
CA SER A 70 13.27 -5.93 4.04
C SER A 70 12.23 -6.82 4.73
N SER A 71 12.64 -7.65 5.68
CA SER A 71 11.73 -8.49 6.46
C SER A 71 10.72 -7.66 7.27
N GLN A 72 11.17 -6.58 7.91
CA GLN A 72 10.29 -5.69 8.67
C GLN A 72 9.30 -4.96 7.75
N VAL A 73 9.78 -4.46 6.61
CA VAL A 73 8.93 -3.80 5.61
C VAL A 73 7.90 -4.77 5.05
N ASN A 74 8.28 -6.01 4.75
CA ASN A 74 7.38 -7.04 4.23
C ASN A 74 6.24 -7.34 5.22
N ILE A 75 6.58 -7.55 6.51
CA ILE A 75 5.59 -7.76 7.56
C ILE A 75 4.64 -6.57 7.64
N TYR A 76 5.17 -5.34 7.59
CA TYR A 76 4.36 -4.14 7.65
C TYR A 76 3.42 -4.00 6.46
N LEU A 77 3.96 -3.97 5.24
CA LEU A 77 3.20 -3.76 4.00
C LEU A 77 2.17 -4.88 3.78
N THR A 78 2.50 -6.12 4.13
CA THR A 78 1.54 -7.24 4.06
C THR A 78 0.34 -7.01 4.99
N ASN A 79 0.55 -6.56 6.22
CA ASN A 79 -0.55 -6.27 7.14
C ASN A 79 -1.30 -4.98 6.76
N TYR A 80 -0.59 -3.98 6.26
CA TYR A 80 -1.17 -2.73 5.76
C TYR A 80 -2.11 -2.99 4.58
N ARG A 81 -1.69 -3.81 3.61
CA ARG A 81 -2.52 -4.24 2.49
C ARG A 81 -3.80 -4.92 2.94
N LYS A 82 -3.70 -5.83 3.93
CA LYS A 82 -4.86 -6.56 4.47
C LYS A 82 -5.87 -5.64 5.16
N GLU A 83 -5.41 -4.57 5.80
CA GLU A 83 -6.27 -3.66 6.56
C GLU A 83 -6.86 -2.53 5.71
N TYR A 84 -6.07 -1.96 4.79
CA TYR A 84 -6.43 -0.73 4.06
C TYR A 84 -6.58 -0.91 2.54
N GLY A 85 -6.21 -2.08 2.00
CA GLY A 85 -6.33 -2.40 0.58
C GLY A 85 -5.21 -1.85 -0.30
N ASP A 86 -5.26 -2.20 -1.59
CA ASP A 86 -4.17 -1.97 -2.55
C ASP A 86 -3.95 -0.48 -2.85
N ASN A 87 -5.00 0.33 -2.89
CA ASN A 87 -4.86 1.76 -3.15
C ASN A 87 -4.08 2.50 -2.05
N ALA A 88 -4.37 2.18 -0.79
CA ALA A 88 -3.65 2.74 0.35
C ALA A 88 -2.21 2.20 0.42
N LEU A 89 -2.01 0.94 0.04
CA LEU A 89 -0.69 0.32 -0.03
C LEU A 89 0.26 1.09 -0.96
N VAL A 90 -0.18 1.50 -2.16
CA VAL A 90 0.67 2.28 -3.10
C VAL A 90 1.14 3.59 -2.47
N ALA A 91 0.24 4.31 -1.79
CA ALA A 91 0.59 5.56 -1.14
C ALA A 91 1.57 5.37 0.02
N GLU A 92 1.37 4.33 0.84
CA GLU A 92 2.28 3.99 1.94
C GLU A 92 3.65 3.53 1.41
N TYR A 93 3.68 2.73 0.34
CA TYR A 93 4.91 2.31 -0.34
C TYR A 93 5.72 3.50 -0.81
N LEU A 94 5.10 4.43 -1.56
CA LEU A 94 5.75 5.64 -2.03
C LEU A 94 6.26 6.49 -0.86
N SER A 95 5.47 6.62 0.21
CA SER A 95 5.89 7.34 1.42
C SER A 95 7.15 6.76 2.05
N LEU A 96 7.26 5.43 2.13
CA LEU A 96 8.48 4.77 2.63
C LEU A 96 9.66 4.98 1.68
N ALA A 97 9.46 4.81 0.37
CA ALA A 97 10.49 5.02 -0.65
C ALA A 97 11.07 6.44 -0.55
N ILE A 98 10.20 7.45 -0.46
CA ILE A 98 10.59 8.85 -0.31
C ILE A 98 11.37 9.08 0.98
N GLN A 99 10.88 8.57 2.11
CA GLN A 99 11.57 8.72 3.38
C GLN A 99 12.96 8.06 3.38
N LEU A 100 13.13 6.97 2.62
CA LEU A 100 14.42 6.30 2.44
C LEU A 100 15.38 7.12 1.56
N ILE A 101 14.90 7.69 0.46
CA ILE A 101 15.74 8.48 -0.46
C ILE A 101 16.04 9.88 0.07
N THR A 102 15.21 10.44 0.94
CA THR A 102 15.42 11.76 1.58
C THR A 102 15.98 11.65 2.99
N HIS A 103 16.36 10.44 3.44
CA HIS A 103 16.82 10.24 4.80
C HIS A 103 18.08 11.09 5.09
N PRO A 104 18.14 11.85 6.19
CA PRO A 104 19.23 12.80 6.42
C PRO A 104 20.64 12.19 6.49
N GLN A 105 20.76 10.91 6.83
CA GLN A 105 22.05 10.23 6.99
C GLN A 105 22.34 9.20 5.90
N THR A 106 21.30 8.74 5.21
CA THR A 106 21.39 7.60 4.30
C THR A 106 20.60 7.80 3.02
N GLY A 107 20.15 9.02 2.75
CA GLY A 107 19.41 9.40 1.56
C GLY A 107 20.26 9.25 0.30
N VAL A 108 19.63 9.51 -0.83
CA VAL A 108 20.30 9.46 -2.13
C VAL A 108 21.05 10.77 -2.31
N GLU A 109 22.34 10.66 -2.58
CA GLU A 109 23.19 11.76 -3.00
C GLU A 109 23.54 11.59 -4.47
N SER A 110 23.67 12.70 -5.20
CA SER A 110 24.17 12.69 -6.58
C SER A 110 25.53 13.37 -6.61
N THR A 111 26.56 12.65 -7.05
CA THR A 111 27.90 13.20 -7.28
C THR A 111 27.99 13.97 -8.61
N THR A 112 26.95 13.88 -9.43
CA THR A 112 26.83 14.55 -10.72
C THR A 112 25.66 15.52 -10.73
N ALA A 113 25.75 16.60 -11.52
CA ALA A 113 24.64 17.55 -11.70
C ALA A 113 23.40 16.95 -12.39
N ARG A 114 23.50 15.72 -12.92
CA ARG A 114 22.40 15.00 -13.58
C ARG A 114 22.23 13.60 -13.01
N CYS A 115 20.99 13.25 -12.71
CA CYS A 115 20.57 11.89 -12.36
C CYS A 115 20.64 11.03 -13.64
N GLY A 116 21.60 10.11 -13.74
CA GLY A 116 21.75 9.23 -14.91
C GLY A 116 23.18 8.89 -15.31
N ASN A 117 24.16 9.68 -14.91
CA ASN A 117 25.58 9.48 -15.28
C ASN A 117 26.43 8.80 -14.18
N GLY A 118 25.86 7.83 -13.46
CA GLY A 118 26.62 6.98 -12.54
C GLY A 118 27.08 7.60 -11.22
N GLY A 119 26.45 8.71 -10.83
CA GLY A 119 26.80 9.43 -9.62
C GLY A 119 25.90 9.19 -8.41
N LEU A 120 24.98 8.22 -8.43
CA LEU A 120 24.02 8.04 -7.35
C LEU A 120 24.65 7.25 -6.20
N ILE A 121 24.61 7.82 -4.99
CA ILE A 121 25.08 7.17 -3.76
C ILE A 121 23.88 7.00 -2.82
N TRP A 122 23.64 5.79 -2.34
CA TRP A 122 22.59 5.53 -1.35
C TRP A 122 23.09 4.51 -0.32
N ARG A 123 22.92 4.82 0.96
CA ARG A 123 23.44 4.01 2.10
C ARG A 123 24.93 3.64 1.97
N GLY A 124 25.75 4.53 1.42
CA GLY A 124 27.18 4.32 1.21
C GLY A 124 27.53 3.39 0.03
N GLN A 125 26.55 3.00 -0.79
CA GLN A 125 26.77 2.24 -2.02
C GLN A 125 26.59 3.13 -3.25
N THR A 126 27.41 2.93 -4.27
CA THR A 126 27.33 3.67 -5.53
C THR A 126 26.56 2.87 -6.57
N TYR A 127 25.66 3.54 -7.28
CA TYR A 127 24.79 2.99 -8.31
C TYR A 127 25.08 3.66 -9.65
N LYS A 128 25.24 2.85 -10.72
CA LYS A 128 25.62 3.36 -12.05
C LYS A 128 24.49 4.11 -12.75
N ASN A 129 23.26 3.86 -12.38
CA ASN A 129 22.09 4.50 -12.99
C ASN A 129 20.90 4.39 -12.02
N CYS A 130 19.80 5.04 -12.39
CA CYS A 130 18.55 4.99 -11.63
C CYS A 130 18.01 3.56 -11.49
N ARG A 131 18.29 2.67 -12.47
CA ARG A 131 17.77 1.29 -12.48
C ARG A 131 18.41 0.45 -11.38
N GLU A 132 19.74 0.48 -11.25
CA GLU A 132 20.43 -0.23 -10.16
C GLU A 132 19.96 0.28 -8.78
N LEU A 133 19.70 1.58 -8.65
CA LEU A 133 19.15 2.16 -7.41
C LEU A 133 17.70 1.69 -7.17
N HIS A 134 16.87 1.66 -8.22
CA HIS A 134 15.50 1.19 -8.17
C HIS A 134 15.42 -0.27 -7.72
N GLU A 135 16.24 -1.14 -8.29
CA GLU A 135 16.31 -2.56 -7.90
C GLU A 135 16.69 -2.74 -6.43
N ALA A 136 17.68 -1.98 -5.94
CA ALA A 136 18.07 -2.02 -4.53
C ALA A 136 16.98 -1.48 -3.60
N LEU A 137 16.27 -0.43 -4.02
CA LEU A 137 15.16 0.15 -3.27
C LEU A 137 13.97 -0.82 -3.19
N VAL A 138 13.58 -1.44 -4.31
CA VAL A 138 12.53 -2.46 -4.37
C VAL A 138 12.89 -3.67 -3.51
N SER A 139 14.15 -4.11 -3.52
CA SER A 139 14.59 -5.22 -2.67
C SER A 139 14.50 -4.91 -1.18
N LEU A 140 14.81 -3.66 -0.78
CA LEU A 140 14.57 -3.22 0.58
C LEU A 140 13.07 -3.11 0.90
N LEU A 141 12.25 -2.70 -0.07
CA LEU A 141 10.80 -2.54 0.07
C LEU A 141 10.02 -3.84 -0.17
N ALA A 142 10.57 -4.96 0.31
CA ALA A 142 9.96 -6.29 0.30
C ALA A 142 9.83 -6.96 -1.08
N ASP A 143 10.75 -6.68 -1.99
CA ASP A 143 10.75 -7.22 -3.37
C ASP A 143 9.40 -6.99 -4.08
N PHE A 144 8.75 -5.88 -3.75
CA PHE A 144 7.41 -5.52 -4.21
C PHE A 144 7.46 -4.13 -4.83
N ASP A 145 7.12 -4.01 -6.11
CA ASP A 145 6.89 -2.72 -6.76
C ASP A 145 5.42 -2.62 -7.19
N PRO A 146 4.63 -1.67 -6.65
CA PRO A 146 3.25 -1.45 -7.07
C PRO A 146 3.11 -0.90 -8.50
N PHE A 147 4.21 -0.60 -9.19
CA PHE A 147 4.26 -0.03 -10.53
C PHE A 147 4.84 -0.99 -11.58
N ASP A 148 4.81 -2.30 -11.33
CA ASP A 148 5.29 -3.33 -12.27
C ASP A 148 6.76 -3.15 -12.69
N ASN A 149 7.63 -2.81 -11.72
CA ASN A 149 9.05 -2.51 -11.94
C ASN A 149 9.30 -1.36 -12.93
N ASN A 150 8.32 -0.48 -13.13
CA ASN A 150 8.47 0.69 -13.98
C ASN A 150 9.26 1.78 -13.24
N ILE A 151 10.45 2.09 -13.73
CA ILE A 151 11.39 3.01 -13.07
C ILE A 151 10.93 4.49 -13.03
N VAL A 152 9.96 4.88 -13.86
CA VAL A 152 9.58 6.29 -14.08
C VAL A 152 9.15 6.99 -12.79
N TRP A 153 8.54 6.26 -11.85
CA TRP A 153 8.18 6.85 -10.57
C TRP A 153 9.40 7.29 -9.78
N LEU A 154 10.50 6.52 -9.79
CA LEU A 154 11.72 6.87 -9.08
C LEU A 154 12.46 8.00 -9.78
N GLU A 155 12.52 7.99 -11.11
CA GLU A 155 13.11 9.07 -11.90
C GLU A 155 12.42 10.40 -11.60
N TYR A 156 11.09 10.42 -11.56
CA TYR A 156 10.31 11.59 -11.19
C TYR A 156 10.63 12.08 -9.77
N LEU A 157 10.69 11.18 -8.78
CA LEU A 157 11.01 11.55 -7.40
C LEU A 157 12.42 12.12 -7.26
N LEU A 158 13.41 11.52 -7.94
CA LEU A 158 14.79 12.01 -7.91
C LEU A 158 14.89 13.36 -8.62
N GLN A 159 14.22 13.53 -9.76
CA GLN A 159 14.16 14.80 -10.47
C GLN A 159 13.58 15.90 -9.57
N ASP A 160 12.43 15.69 -8.94
CA ASP A 160 11.83 16.66 -8.01
C ASP A 160 12.70 16.91 -6.75
N LEU A 161 13.49 15.93 -6.32
CA LEU A 161 14.44 16.09 -5.21
C LEU A 161 15.62 16.99 -5.58
N TYR A 162 16.18 16.87 -6.78
CA TYR A 162 17.40 17.56 -7.20
C TYR A 162 17.16 18.83 -8.03
N GLU A 163 15.98 19.04 -8.61
CA GLU A 163 15.65 20.28 -9.32
C GLU A 163 15.44 21.48 -8.38
N ASP A 164 15.23 21.23 -7.09
CA ASP A 164 15.11 22.30 -6.11
C ASP A 164 16.45 22.59 -5.43
N ASP A 165 17.19 23.56 -5.98
CA ASP A 165 18.47 24.06 -5.43
C ASP A 165 18.35 24.58 -3.98
N SER A 166 17.14 24.83 -3.47
CA SER A 166 16.90 25.23 -2.08
C SER A 166 16.75 24.05 -1.12
N LYS A 167 16.53 22.84 -1.64
CA LYS A 167 16.37 21.60 -0.88
C LYS A 167 17.66 20.81 -0.92
N LEU A 168 18.37 20.79 0.20
CA LEU A 168 19.42 19.79 0.41
C LEU A 168 18.78 18.39 0.27
N ALA A 169 19.51 17.41 -0.28
CA ALA A 169 19.05 16.01 -0.40
C ALA A 169 18.61 15.39 0.96
N ALA A 170 18.99 16.05 2.07
CA ALA A 170 18.63 15.74 3.45
C ALA A 170 17.47 16.60 4.03
N ALA A 171 16.63 17.22 3.19
CA ALA A 171 15.48 18.00 3.68
C ALA A 171 14.43 17.05 4.28
N PRO A 172 14.10 17.18 5.57
CA PRO A 172 13.17 16.29 6.24
C PRO A 172 11.76 16.54 5.74
N PHE A 173 11.05 15.46 5.42
CA PHE A 173 9.58 15.40 5.43
C PHE A 173 8.89 16.45 4.56
N ARG A 174 8.77 16.18 3.26
CA ARG A 174 7.69 16.80 2.47
C ARG A 174 6.38 16.10 2.85
N ASP A 175 5.46 16.79 3.51
CA ASP A 175 4.11 16.25 3.84
C ASP A 175 3.16 16.20 2.62
N THR A 176 3.59 16.68 1.45
CA THR A 176 2.73 16.90 0.27
C THR A 176 2.55 15.67 -0.63
N TRP A 177 3.34 14.61 -0.47
CA TRP A 177 3.41 13.51 -1.44
C TRP A 177 2.12 12.71 -1.62
N GLN A 178 1.22 12.69 -0.63
CA GLN A 178 -0.07 12.03 -0.80
C GLN A 178 -0.87 12.60 -1.98
N THR A 179 -0.65 13.87 -2.33
CA THR A 179 -1.25 14.51 -3.50
C THR A 179 -0.59 14.10 -4.82
N GLU A 180 0.68 13.67 -4.77
CA GLU A 180 1.49 13.31 -5.93
C GLU A 180 1.36 11.84 -6.33
N VAL A 181 0.83 10.97 -5.46
CA VAL A 181 0.59 9.54 -5.78
C VAL A 181 -0.22 9.38 -7.07
N ASN A 182 -1.24 10.21 -7.29
CA ASN A 182 -2.06 10.16 -8.50
C ASN A 182 -1.31 10.65 -9.74
N LEU A 183 -0.40 11.62 -9.58
CA LEU A 183 0.46 12.08 -10.66
C LEU A 183 1.44 10.98 -11.06
N ILE A 184 2.12 10.36 -10.08
CA ILE A 184 3.05 9.25 -10.30
C ILE A 184 2.34 8.08 -11.01
N LYS A 185 1.15 7.69 -10.55
CA LYS A 185 0.33 6.66 -11.23
C LYS A 185 0.07 7.01 -12.69
N ARG A 186 -0.27 8.27 -12.99
CA ARG A 186 -0.49 8.73 -14.37
C ARG A 186 0.80 8.71 -15.19
N LEU A 187 1.93 9.11 -14.63
CA LEU A 187 3.23 9.08 -15.30
C LEU A 187 3.65 7.65 -15.65
N VAL A 188 3.48 6.71 -14.71
CA VAL A 188 3.72 5.28 -14.96
C VAL A 188 2.78 4.73 -16.03
N GLU A 189 1.50 5.11 -16.00
CA GLU A 189 0.55 4.68 -17.02
C GLU A 189 0.89 5.27 -18.40
N GLN A 190 1.30 6.54 -18.46
CA GLN A 190 1.75 7.18 -19.69
C GLN A 190 3.02 6.53 -20.25
N SER A 191 3.96 6.12 -19.40
CA SER A 191 5.18 5.46 -19.86
C SER A 191 4.93 4.04 -20.37
N LYS A 192 3.90 3.34 -19.85
CA LYS A 192 3.44 2.07 -20.40
C LYS A 192 2.78 2.23 -21.78
N ASN A 193 2.12 3.36 -22.01
CA ASN A 193 1.44 3.69 -23.26
C ASN A 193 2.33 4.56 -24.18
N ALA A 194 3.66 4.53 -24.00
CA ALA A 194 4.59 5.38 -24.72
C ALA A 194 4.65 5.01 -26.21
N ILE A 195 3.89 5.78 -26.99
CA ILE A 195 3.86 5.82 -28.47
C ILE A 195 3.28 4.53 -29.08
N GLU A 196 2.03 4.62 -29.58
CA GLU A 196 1.55 3.65 -30.56
C GLU A 196 2.46 3.71 -31.78
N ILE A 197 3.31 2.69 -31.95
CA ILE A 197 4.05 2.51 -33.19
C ILE A 197 2.99 2.31 -34.28
N PRO A 198 2.96 3.14 -35.34
CA PRO A 198 1.98 2.99 -36.40
C PRO A 198 2.08 1.57 -36.97
N ASN A 199 0.95 1.00 -37.41
CA ASN A 199 0.96 -0.32 -38.04
C ASN A 199 1.99 -0.33 -39.18
N MET A 200 3.03 -1.17 -39.09
CA MET A 200 4.16 -1.17 -40.02
C MET A 200 3.73 -1.46 -41.46
N ASP A 201 2.63 -2.20 -41.64
CA ASP A 201 2.04 -2.47 -42.96
C ASP A 201 1.41 -1.24 -43.62
N SER A 202 1.19 -0.17 -42.86
CA SER A 202 0.62 1.11 -43.33
C SER A 202 1.67 2.19 -43.58
N LEU A 203 2.94 1.91 -43.29
CA LEU A 203 4.04 2.86 -43.40
C LEU A 203 4.83 2.63 -44.70
N THR A 204 5.30 3.71 -45.31
CA THR A 204 6.21 3.60 -46.46
C THR A 204 7.63 3.28 -45.99
N SER A 205 8.48 2.80 -46.90
CA SER A 205 9.89 2.49 -46.59
C SER A 205 10.67 3.70 -46.04
N ASP A 206 10.32 4.91 -46.49
CA ASP A 206 10.94 6.15 -45.99
C ASP A 206 10.46 6.47 -44.56
N ASP A 207 9.18 6.23 -44.25
CA ASP A 207 8.63 6.41 -42.90
C ASP A 207 9.23 5.40 -41.91
N LEU A 208 9.42 4.15 -42.35
CA LEU A 208 10.10 3.12 -41.56
C LEU A 208 11.56 3.51 -41.28
N PHE A 209 12.28 4.06 -42.26
CA PHE A 209 13.65 4.53 -42.08
C PHE A 209 13.74 5.71 -41.09
N ILE A 210 12.76 6.62 -41.11
CA ILE A 210 12.66 7.73 -40.15
C ILE A 210 12.36 7.20 -38.74
N ILE A 211 11.42 6.27 -38.62
CA ILE A 211 11.07 5.66 -37.33
C ILE A 211 12.24 4.84 -36.77
N GLU A 212 12.92 4.04 -37.58
CA GLU A 212 14.16 3.35 -37.20
C GLU A 212 15.26 4.33 -36.77
N GLY A 213 15.42 5.44 -37.50
CA GLY A 213 16.37 6.49 -37.17
C GLY A 213 16.11 7.20 -35.83
N ILE A 214 14.84 7.29 -35.41
CA ILE A 214 14.43 7.91 -34.13
C ILE A 214 14.42 6.89 -32.98
N THR A 215 14.03 5.64 -33.25
CA THR A 215 13.88 4.58 -32.24
C THR A 215 15.16 3.79 -31.99
N GLY A 216 16.17 3.92 -32.85
CA GLY A 216 17.47 3.27 -32.71
C GLY A 216 17.56 1.87 -33.32
N GLY A 217 16.52 1.45 -34.07
CA GLY A 217 16.35 0.08 -34.58
C GLY A 217 15.95 -0.89 -33.46
N PHE A 218 14.98 -1.77 -33.74
CA PHE A 218 14.60 -2.86 -32.83
C PHE A 218 15.70 -3.91 -32.68
#